data_AF-A0A7C6RXV3-F1
#
_entry.id   AF-A0A7C6RXV3-F1
#
_cell.length_a   1.000
_cell.length_b   1.000
_cell.length_c   1.000
_cell.angle_alpha   90.00
_cell.angle_beta   90.00
_cell.angle_gamma   90.00
#
_symmetry.space_group_name_H-M   'P 1'
#
loop_
_entity.id
_entity.type
_entity.pdbx_description
1 polymer ?
#
loop_
_entity_poly.entity_id
_entity_poly.type
_entity_poly.pdbx_seq_one_letter_code
_entity_poly.pdbx_strand_id
1 'polypeptide(L)' 'LQGRGEALKATHAAHLQARRTASGELLYRTPAQMAIDGNTVEEEQEKAEFSDNALHYQASLQLLGNRVQSLLTAIRGE' A
#
# COMPACT_ATOMS: atom_id res chain seq x y z
N LEU A 1 -14.48 -18.50 5.28
CA LEU A 1 -15.35 -17.89 4.26
C LEU A 1 -14.45 -17.50 3.09
N GLN A 2 -14.33 -18.39 2.10
CA GLN A 2 -13.47 -18.18 0.94
C GLN A 2 -14.10 -17.10 0.06
N GLY A 3 -13.40 -15.97 -0.12
CA GLY A 3 -13.83 -14.87 -0.99
C GLY A 3 -13.85 -15.31 -2.45
N ARG A 4 -14.90 -16.02 -2.87
CA ARG A 4 -15.25 -16.11 -4.28
C ARG A 4 -15.55 -14.69 -4.75
N GLY A 5 -14.86 -14.25 -5.80
CA GLY A 5 -15.06 -12.94 -6.41
C GLY A 5 -16.47 -12.81 -6.98
N GLU A 6 -17.43 -12.50 -6.11
CA GLU A 6 -18.74 -11.98 -6.48
C GLU A 6 -18.52 -10.69 -7.29
N ALA A 7 -19.21 -10.57 -8.42
CA ALA A 7 -19.15 -9.36 -9.23
C ALA A 7 -19.57 -8.16 -8.37
N LEU A 8 -18.78 -7.07 -8.39
CA LEU A 8 -19.07 -5.88 -7.61
C LEU A 8 -20.46 -5.35 -7.97
N LYS A 9 -21.38 -5.38 -7.00
CA LYS A 9 -22.76 -4.92 -7.19
C LYS A 9 -22.79 -3.40 -7.29
N ALA A 10 -23.13 -2.88 -8.46
CA ALA A 10 -23.34 -1.44 -8.64
C ALA A 10 -24.54 -0.98 -7.82
N THR A 11 -24.37 0.12 -7.07
CA THR A 11 -25.43 0.71 -6.24
C THR A 11 -26.39 1.61 -7.03
N HIS A 12 -26.01 2.02 -8.24
CA HIS A 12 -26.82 2.83 -9.13
C HIS A 12 -26.58 2.46 -10.59
N ALA A 13 -27.57 2.64 -11.46
CA ALA A 13 -27.51 2.29 -12.89
C ALA A 13 -26.45 3.09 -13.68
N ALA A 14 -26.07 4.26 -13.17
CA ALA A 14 -25.02 5.11 -13.74
C ALA A 14 -23.60 4.79 -13.23
N HIS A 15 -23.46 3.93 -12.22
CA HIS A 15 -22.15 3.54 -11.73
C HIS A 15 -21.47 2.60 -12.72
N LEU A 16 -20.16 2.79 -12.89
CA LEU A 16 -19.34 1.92 -13.72
C LEU A 16 -19.38 0.50 -13.15
N GLN A 17 -19.91 -0.44 -13.92
CA GLN A 17 -19.85 -1.84 -13.55
C GLN A 17 -18.41 -2.35 -13.68
N ALA A 18 -17.99 -3.17 -12.72
CA ALA A 18 -16.71 -3.84 -12.78
C ALA A 18 -16.71 -4.84 -13.95
N ARG A 19 -16.17 -4.42 -15.10
CA ARG A 19 -16.12 -5.19 -16.35
C ARG A 19 -15.09 -6.33 -16.33
N ARG A 20 -14.25 -6.39 -15.29
CA ARG A 20 -13.26 -7.46 -15.09
C ARG A 20 -13.37 -7.97 -13.66
N THR A 21 -13.56 -9.28 -13.51
CA THR A 21 -13.22 -9.97 -12.27
C THR A 21 -11.74 -9.73 -12.02
N ALA A 22 -11.39 -9.08 -10.92
CA ALA A 22 -10.01 -8.96 -10.50
C ALA A 22 -9.47 -10.38 -10.28
N SER A 23 -8.63 -10.86 -11.19
CA SER A 23 -7.96 -12.15 -11.06
C SER A 23 -6.80 -11.99 -10.09
N GLY A 24 -7.09 -12.15 -8.80
CA GLY A 24 -6.14 -12.06 -7.71
C GLY A 24 -6.84 -12.39 -6.40
N GLU A 25 -6.11 -12.99 -5.46
CA GLU A 25 -6.62 -13.16 -4.11
C GLU A 25 -6.80 -11.78 -3.47
N LEU A 26 -7.99 -11.51 -2.94
CA LEU A 26 -8.24 -10.30 -2.18
C LEU A 26 -7.44 -10.38 -0.88
N LEU A 27 -6.34 -9.64 -0.82
CA LEU A 27 -5.57 -9.47 0.40
C LEU A 27 -6.31 -8.46 1.28
N TYR A 28 -6.92 -8.94 2.36
CA TYR A 28 -7.47 -8.12 3.42
C TYR A 28 -6.80 -8.48 4.74
N ARG A 29 -6.58 -7.48 5.60
CA ARG A 29 -6.12 -7.72 6.97
C ARG A 29 -7.31 -8.05 7.85
N THR A 30 -7.13 -8.97 8.79
CA THR A 30 -8.12 -9.23 9.84
C THR A 30 -7.81 -8.30 11.01
N PRO A 31 -8.74 -7.41 11.41
CA PRO A 31 -8.52 -6.52 12.56
C PRO A 31 -8.30 -7.33 13.84
N ALA A 32 -7.27 -6.99 14.59
CA ALA A 32 -7.02 -7.46 15.95
C ALA A 32 -8.02 -6.83 16.96
N GLN A 33 -8.50 -5.61 16.69
CA GLN A 33 -9.49 -4.92 17.52
C GLN A 33 -10.73 -4.53 16.72
N MET A 34 -11.92 -4.85 17.27
CA MET A 34 -13.19 -4.46 16.66
C MET A 34 -13.55 -3.04 17.10
N ALA A 35 -13.62 -2.11 16.16
CA ALA A 35 -14.12 -0.77 16.46
C ALA A 35 -15.64 -0.80 16.72
N ILE A 36 -16.11 0.01 17.66
CA ILE A 36 -17.54 0.13 18.03
C ILE A 36 -18.42 0.55 16.85
N ASP A 37 -17.86 1.29 15.89
CA ASP A 37 -18.54 1.84 14.72
C ASP A 37 -18.46 0.93 13.48
N GLY A 38 -17.76 -0.22 13.57
CA GLY A 38 -17.57 -1.14 12.45
C GLY A 38 -16.45 -0.75 11.48
N ASN A 39 -15.63 0.26 11.81
CA ASN A 39 -14.41 0.53 11.07
C ASN A 39 -13.36 -0.56 11.34
N THR A 40 -12.68 -1.00 10.29
CA THR A 40 -11.61 -2.02 10.37
C THR A 40 -10.22 -1.40 10.40
N VAL A 41 -10.13 -0.07 10.47
CA VAL A 41 -8.88 0.69 10.46
C VAL A 41 -8.35 0.78 11.88
N GLU A 42 -7.16 0.24 12.10
CA GLU A 42 -6.47 0.32 13.38
C GLU A 42 -5.52 1.52 13.37
N GLU A 43 -5.99 2.67 13.86
CA GLU A 43 -5.25 3.94 13.73
C GLU A 43 -3.80 3.85 14.24
N GLU A 44 -3.58 3.26 15.41
CA GLU A 44 -2.25 3.13 16.00
C GLU A 44 -1.32 2.25 15.15
N GLN A 45 -1.83 1.11 14.68
CA GLN A 45 -1.06 0.21 13.82
C GLN A 45 -0.76 0.85 12.47
N GLU A 46 -1.77 1.42 11.81
CA GLU A 46 -1.60 2.06 10.50
C GLU A 46 -0.64 3.26 10.58
N LYS A 47 -0.66 4.01 11.69
CA LYS A 47 0.27 5.12 11.91
C LYS A 47 1.70 4.64 12.15
N ALA A 48 1.89 3.53 12.87
CA ALA A 48 3.20 2.93 13.09
C ALA A 48 3.79 2.41 11.77
N GLU A 49 3.01 1.64 11.01
CA GLU A 49 3.40 1.10 9.69
C GLU A 49 3.69 2.21 8.69
N PHE A 50 2.88 3.28 8.66
CA PHE A 50 3.15 4.43 7.80
C PHE A 50 4.47 5.11 8.15
N SER A 51 4.72 5.30 9.45
CA SER A 51 5.96 5.94 9.93
C SER A 51 7.19 5.10 9.58
N ASP A 52 7.12 3.79 9.74
CA ASP A 52 8.20 2.87 9.40
C ASP A 52 8.49 2.87 7.89
N ASN A 53 7.45 2.79 7.07
CA ASN A 53 7.57 2.89 5.61
C ASN A 53 8.16 4.24 5.16
N ALA A 54 7.76 5.33 5.82
CA ALA A 54 8.31 6.66 5.53
C ALA A 54 9.81 6.75 5.85
N LEU A 55 10.25 6.20 6.99
CA LEU A 55 11.66 6.15 7.38
C LEU A 55 12.47 5.29 6.40
N HIS A 56 11.98 4.10 6.05
CA HIS A 56 12.61 3.22 5.07
C HIS A 56 12.73 3.87 3.68
N TYR A 57 11.68 4.58 3.25
CA TYR A 57 11.69 5.32 2.00
C TYR A 57 12.74 6.43 2.01
N GLN A 58 12.79 7.23 3.08
CA GLN A 58 13.78 8.28 3.24
C GLN A 58 15.21 7.73 3.20
N ALA A 59 15.48 6.63 3.94
CA ALA A 59 16.78 5.98 3.93
C ALA A 59 17.16 5.46 2.53
N SER A 60 16.20 4.88 1.81
CA SER A 60 16.40 4.39 0.44
C SER A 60 16.78 5.51 -0.52
N LEU A 61 16.12 6.67 -0.42
CA LEU A 61 16.46 7.85 -1.22
C LEU A 61 17.84 8.41 -0.88
N GLN A 62 18.22 8.43 0.40
CA GLN A 62 19.56 8.86 0.82
C GLN A 62 20.65 7.94 0.25
N LEU A 63 20.48 6.62 0.37
CA LEU A 63 21.39 5.65 -0.21
C LEU A 63 21.50 5.78 -1.74
N LEU A 64 20.37 5.98 -2.41
CA LEU A 64 20.33 6.22 -3.86
C LEU A 64 21.12 7.48 -4.22
N GLY A 65 20.87 8.59 -3.53
CA GLY A 65 21.59 9.85 -3.74
C GLY A 65 23.10 9.70 -3.55
N ASN A 66 23.53 9.04 -2.47
CA ASN A 66 24.94 8.76 -2.21
C ASN A 66 25.58 7.91 -3.33
N ARG A 67 24.85 6.92 -3.84
CA ARG A 67 25.33 6.08 -4.94
C ARG A 67 25.47 6.86 -6.24
N VAL A 68 24.51 7.72 -6.57
CA VAL A 68 24.59 8.62 -7.73
C VAL A 68 25.81 9.55 -7.60
N GLN A 69 26.01 10.15 -6.42
CA GLN A 69 27.16 11.02 -6.19
C GLN A 69 28.49 10.26 -6.33
N SER A 70 28.57 9.05 -5.78
CA SER A 70 29.77 8.19 -5.89
C SER A 70 30.08 7.81 -7.35
N LEU A 71 29.05 7.60 -8.17
CA LEU A 71 29.25 7.34 -9.60
C LEU A 71 29.74 8.59 -10.33
N LEU A 72 29.21 9.77 -9.98
CA LEU A 72 29.64 11.04 -10.57
C LEU A 72 31.09 11.37 -10.23
N THR A 73 31.53 11.15 -8.99
CA THR A 73 32.94 11.36 -8.60
C THR A 73 33.85 10.38 -9.34
N ALA A 74 33.47 9.11 -9.42
CA ALA A 74 34.22 8.10 -10.18
C ALA A 74 34.36 8.44 -11.66
N ILE A 75 33.34 9.03 -12.30
CA ILE A 75 33.39 9.48 -13.69
C ILE A 75 34.27 10.73 -13.85
N ARG A 76 34.23 11.65 -12.89
CA ARG A 76 35.02 12.91 -12.93
C ARG A 76 36.50 12.69 -12.62
N GLY A 77 36.85 11.61 -11.92
CA GLY A 77 38.23 11.26 -11.60
C GLY A 77 38.83 12.09 -10.46
N GLU A 78 37.98 12.65 -9.60
CA GLU A 78 38.39 13.23 -8.29
C GLU A 78 38.66 12.13 -7.26
#